data_AF-A0A3M2B4F7-F1
#
_entry.id   AF-A0A3M2B4F7-F1
#
_cell.length_a   1.000
_cell.length_b   1.000
_cell.length_c   1.000
_cell.angle_alpha   90.00
_cell.angle_beta   90.00
_cell.angle_gamma   90.00
#
_symmetry.space_group_name_H-M   'P 1'
#
loop_
_entity.id
_entity.type
_entity.pdbx_description
1 polymer ?
#
loop_
_entity_poly.entity_id
_entity_poly.type
_entity_poly.pdbx_seq_one_letter_code
_entity_poly.pdbx_strand_id
1 'polypeptide(L)' 'MKTLTYGFPKLGEKREFKTLLEDFWKGKLSEEEFTAGMNALRDWQMASYDGIDLK' A
#
# COMPACT_ATOMS: atom_id res chain seq x y z
N MET A 1 -13.08 2.63 24.86
CA MET A 1 -13.44 3.48 23.72
C MET A 1 -12.94 2.79 22.47
N LYS A 2 -13.78 2.58 21.45
CA LYS A 2 -13.36 1.96 20.18
C LYS A 2 -13.12 3.07 19.17
N THR A 3 -11.99 3.03 18.49
CA THR A 3 -11.60 4.02 17.47
C THR A 3 -11.77 3.38 16.11
N LEU A 4 -12.57 4.00 15.24
CA LEU A 4 -12.80 3.54 13.88
C LEU A 4 -12.05 4.46 12.91
N THR A 5 -11.36 3.87 11.93
CA THR A 5 -10.73 4.59 10.83
C THR A 5 -11.45 4.31 9.52
N TYR A 6 -11.83 5.37 8.80
CA TYR A 6 -12.54 5.25 7.52
C TYR A 6 -11.63 4.91 6.32
N GLY A 7 -10.31 4.88 6.52
CA GLY A 7 -9.35 4.46 5.52
C GLY A 7 -7.93 4.93 5.79
N PHE A 8 -6.96 4.31 5.11
CA PHE A 8 -5.54 4.70 5.15
C PHE A 8 -5.16 5.48 3.91
N PRO A 9 -4.21 6.42 4.01
CA PRO A 9 -3.51 6.92 2.84
C PRO A 9 -2.87 5.78 2.04
N LYS A 10 -3.40 5.51 0.85
CA LYS A 10 -2.93 4.41 -0.01
C LYS A 10 -1.58 4.68 -0.69
N LEU A 11 -1.14 5.93 -0.66
CA LEU A 11 0.02 6.39 -1.42
C LEU A 11 1.34 5.78 -0.90
N GLY A 12 1.39 5.44 0.40
CA GLY A 12 2.62 5.12 1.11
C GLY A 12 3.38 6.38 1.56
N GLU A 13 4.29 6.22 2.53
CA GLU A 13 5.03 7.33 3.15
C GLU A 13 5.83 8.15 2.12
N LYS A 14 6.42 7.47 1.12
CA LYS A 14 7.24 8.09 0.06
C LYS A 14 6.58 8.05 -1.31
N ARG A 15 5.26 7.82 -1.35
CA ARG A 15 4.45 7.70 -2.59
C ARG A 15 4.80 6.45 -3.39
N GLU A 16 5.12 5.36 -2.71
CA GLU A 16 5.46 4.05 -3.24
C GLU A 16 4.43 3.57 -4.27
N PHE A 17 3.14 3.79 -4.01
CA PHE A 17 2.06 3.47 -4.94
C PHE A 17 2.26 4.17 -6.29
N LYS A 18 2.57 5.47 -6.28
CA LYS A 18 2.78 6.26 -7.50
C LYS A 18 3.99 5.75 -8.27
N THR A 19 5.09 5.50 -7.57
CA THR A 19 6.33 5.01 -8.21
C THR A 19 6.12 3.66 -8.86
N LEU A 20 5.54 2.69 -8.14
CA LEU A 20 5.23 1.35 -8.67
C LEU A 20 4.33 1.42 -9.91
N LEU A 21 3.27 2.22 -9.85
CA LEU A 21 2.33 2.37 -10.96
C LEU A 21 3.00 3.01 -12.19
N GLU A 22 3.76 4.09 -12.00
CA GLU A 22 4.42 4.79 -13.11
C GLU A 22 5.54 3.96 -13.73
N ASP A 23 6.29 3.21 -12.94
CA ASP A 23 7.35 2.34 -13.46
C ASP A 23 6.76 1.13 -14.20
N PHE A 24 5.63 0.57 -13.73
CA PHE A 24 4.87 -0.43 -14.48
C PHE A 24 4.37 0.12 -15.83
N TRP A 25 3.74 1.31 -15.86
CA TRP A 25 3.29 1.94 -17.11
C TRP A 25 4.44 2.28 -18.08
N LYS A 26 5.64 2.56 -17.55
CA LYS A 26 6.85 2.76 -18.36
C LYS A 26 7.48 1.44 -18.84
N GLY A 27 6.93 0.29 -18.47
CA GLY A 27 7.45 -1.04 -18.81
C GLY A 27 8.75 -1.39 -18.08
N LYS A 28 9.04 -0.73 -16.95
CA LYS A 28 10.23 -1.01 -16.12
C LYS A 28 10.01 -2.11 -15.10
N LEU A 29 8.76 -2.46 -14.84
CA LEU A 29 8.35 -3.56 -13.96
C LEU A 29 7.51 -4.56 -14.75
N SER A 30 7.71 -5.85 -14.50
CA SER A 30 6.77 -6.88 -14.93
C SER A 30 5.46 -6.80 -14.12
N GLU A 31 4.42 -7.49 -14.59
CA GLU A 31 3.15 -7.58 -13.85
C GLU A 31 3.33 -8.28 -12.50
N GLU A 32 4.18 -9.30 -12.43
CA GLU A 32 4.53 -10.01 -11.20
C GLU A 32 5.26 -9.10 -10.22
N GLU A 33 6.25 -8.33 -10.69
CA GLU A 33 7.00 -7.38 -9.85
C GLU A 33 6.10 -6.25 -9.34
N PHE A 34 5.23 -5.71 -10.19
CA PHE A 34 4.24 -4.72 -9.79
C PHE A 34 3.29 -5.28 -8.73
N THR A 35 2.75 -6.47 -8.94
CA THR A 35 1.82 -7.12 -8.01
C THR A 35 2.49 -7.41 -6.65
N ALA A 36 3.72 -7.92 -6.67
CA ALA A 36 4.49 -8.16 -5.46
C ALA A 36 4.76 -6.85 -4.68
N GLY A 37 5.15 -5.79 -5.38
CA GLY A 37 5.37 -4.47 -4.77
C GLY A 37 4.11 -3.86 -4.16
N MET A 38 2.96 -4.02 -4.84
CA MET A 38 1.67 -3.55 -4.33
C MET A 38 1.21 -4.32 -3.09
N ASN A 39 1.45 -5.64 -3.04
CA ASN A 39 1.16 -6.46 -1.87
C ASN A 39 2.06 -6.08 -0.68
N ALA A 40 3.36 -5.88 -0.90
CA ALA A 40 4.27 -5.43 0.15
C ALA A 40 3.87 -4.06 0.72
N LEU A 41 3.45 -3.13 -0.14
CA LEU A 41 2.93 -1.83 0.30
C LEU A 41 1.66 -2.00 1.14
N ARG A 42 0.76 -2.90 0.75
CA ARG A 42 -0.45 -3.21 1.52
C ARG A 42 -0.10 -3.78 2.89
N ASP A 43 0.84 -4.72 2.97
CA ASP A 43 1.24 -5.34 4.24
C ASP A 43 1.85 -4.32 5.19
N TRP A 44 2.68 -3.40 4.68
CA TRP A 44 3.20 -2.28 5.45
C TRP A 44 2.09 -1.35 5.97
N GLN A 45 1.07 -1.07 5.15
CA GLN A 45 -0.09 -0.30 5.59
C GLN A 45 -0.84 -1.03 6.72
N MET A 46 -1.08 -2.33 6.57
CA MET A 46 -1.76 -3.15 7.58
C MET A 46 -0.96 -3.26 8.88
N ALA A 47 0.36 -3.36 8.82
CA ALA A 47 1.20 -3.31 10.01
C ALA A 47 1.13 -1.94 10.71
N SER A 48 0.91 -0.85 9.96
CA SER A 48 0.69 0.49 10.52
C SER A 48 -0.66 0.65 11.22
N TYR A 49 -1.59 -0.31 11.05
CA TYR A 49 -2.89 -0.36 11.72
C TYR A 49 -2.88 -1.04 13.08
N ASP A 50 -1.72 -1.48 13.58
CA ASP A 50 -1.66 -2.26 14.81
C ASP A 50 -2.24 -1.45 15.99
N GLY A 51 -3.38 -1.91 16.52
CA GLY A 51 -4.17 -1.22 17.56
C GLY A 51 -5.54 -0.67 17.13
N ILE A 52 -5.93 -0.77 15.85
CA ILE A 52 -7.25 -0.36 15.38
C ILE A 52 -8.16 -1.60 15.24
N ASP A 53 -9.27 -1.61 15.98
CA ASP A 53 -10.29 -2.67 15.97
C ASP A 53 -11.05 -2.66 14.63
N LEU A 54 -10.50 -3.35 13.63
CA LEU A 54 -11.13 -3.56 12.33
C LEU A 54 -12.19 -4.65 12.48
N LYS A 55 -13.46 -4.24 12.55
CA LYS A 55 -14.63 -5.15 12.45
C LYS A 55 -15.09 -5.31 11.01
#